data_AF-A0A3D2P6A5-F1
#
_entry.id   AF-A0A3D2P6A5-F1
#
_cell.length_a   1.000
_cell.length_b   1.000
_cell.length_c   1.000
_cell.angle_alpha   90.00
_cell.angle_beta   90.00
_cell.angle_gamma   90.00
#
_symmetry.space_group_name_H-M   'P 1'
#
loop_
_entity.id
_entity.type
_entity.pdbx_description
1 polymer ?
#
loop_
_entity_poly.entity_id
_entity_poly.type
_entity_poly.pdbx_seq_one_letter_code
_entity_poly.pdbx_strand_id
1 'polypeptide(L)' 'MAMEAAEISKLIREAIPDAEVTIEDLAGDGDHYAAKV' A
#
# COMPACT_ATOMS: atom_id res chain seq x y z
N MET A 1 -1.36 5.97 -14.48
CA MET A 1 -0.32 5.02 -14.05
C MET A 1 -0.79 4.50 -12.71
N ALA A 2 -1.02 3.20 -12.57
CA ALA A 2 -1.34 2.62 -11.27
C ALA A 2 -0.13 2.82 -10.34
N MET A 3 -0.40 3.10 -9.07
CA MET A 3 0.65 3.20 -8.06
C MET A 3 0.97 1.79 -7.60
N GLU A 4 2.23 1.39 -7.70
CA GLU A 4 2.69 0.08 -7.23
C GLU A 4 2.46 -0.07 -5.72
N ALA A 5 2.11 -1.27 -5.25
CA ALA A 5 1.92 -1.56 -3.82
C ALA A 5 3.10 -1.11 -2.94
N ALA A 6 4.33 -1.20 -3.47
CA ALA A 6 5.54 -0.74 -2.79
C ALA A 6 5.52 0.77 -2.51
N GLU A 7 5.02 1.56 -3.44
CA GLU A 7 4.94 3.02 -3.31
C GLU A 7 3.88 3.44 -2.30
N ILE A 8 2.74 2.73 -2.25
CA ILE A 8 1.71 2.91 -1.22
C ILE A 8 2.32 2.68 0.18
N SER A 9 3.03 1.56 0.37
CA SER A 9 3.62 1.24 1.68
C SER A 9 4.70 2.25 2.11
N LYS A 10 5.49 2.76 1.16
CA LYS A 10 6.50 3.76 1.40
C LYS A 10 5.89 5.08 1.88
N LEU A 11 4.87 5.57 1.16
CA LEU A 11 4.19 6.84 1.51
C LEU A 11 3.53 6.76 2.89
N ILE A 12 2.92 5.62 3.23
CA ILE A 12 2.31 5.42 4.55
C ILE A 12 3.38 5.46 5.65
N ARG A 13 4.53 4.82 5.47
CA ARG A 13 5.63 4.84 6.45
C ARG A 13 6.31 6.21 6.54
N GLU A 14 6.35 6.97 5.46
CA GLU A 14 6.86 8.35 5.49
C GLU A 14 5.93 9.28 6.30
N ALA A 15 4.62 9.07 6.21
CA ALA A 15 3.64 9.83 6.98
C ALA A 15 3.49 9.33 8.43
N ILE A 16 3.63 8.03 8.65
CA ILE A 16 3.49 7.34 9.93
C ILE A 16 4.68 6.38 10.09
N PRO A 17 5.82 6.85 10.64
CA PRO A 17 7.05 6.04 10.75
C PRO A 17 6.85 4.73 11.51
N ASP A 18 5.97 4.78 12.52
CA ASP A 18 5.49 3.73 13.40
C ASP A 18 4.68 2.58 12.75
N ALA A 19 4.18 2.78 11.54
CA ALA A 19 3.08 1.98 10.99
C ALA A 19 3.49 0.59 10.51
N GLU A 20 2.78 -0.44 10.98
CA GLU A 20 2.82 -1.78 10.39
C GLU A 20 1.88 -1.87 9.18
N VAL A 21 2.42 -1.56 8.00
CA VAL A 21 1.64 -1.54 6.77
C VAL A 21 1.57 -2.92 6.12
N THR A 22 0.36 -3.42 5.88
CA THR A 22 0.07 -4.59 5.05
C THR A 22 -0.73 -4.16 3.81
N ILE A 23 -0.27 -4.52 2.61
CA ILE A 23 -0.96 -4.27 1.36
C ILE A 23 -1.50 -5.59 0.80
N GLU A 24 -2.78 -5.64 0.44
CA GLU A 24 -3.44 -6.78 -0.20
C GLU A 24 -4.06 -6.34 -1.53
N ASP A 25 -3.83 -7.10 -2.59
CA ASP A 25 -4.51 -6.90 -3.87
C ASP A 25 -5.91 -7.55 -3.79
N LEU A 26 -6.94 -6.73 -3.92
CA LEU A 26 -8.32 -7.14 -3.76
C LEU A 26 -8.89 -7.79 -5.02
N ALA A 27 -8.38 -7.42 -6.20
CA ALA A 27 -8.92 -7.83 -7.48
C ALA A 27 -7.96 -8.75 -8.27
N GLY A 28 -6.69 -8.82 -7.87
CA GLY A 28 -5.63 -9.55 -8.56
C GLY A 28 -5.21 -8.90 -9.87
N ASP A 29 -5.52 -7.61 -10.05
CA ASP A 29 -5.29 -6.85 -11.28
C ASP A 29 -4.07 -5.92 -11.18
N GLY A 30 -3.46 -5.80 -10.00
CA GLY A 30 -2.31 -4.94 -9.78
C GLY A 30 -2.64 -3.44 -9.76
N ASP A 31 -3.90 -3.06 -9.59
CA ASP A 31 -4.28 -1.66 -9.38
C ASP A 31 -5.34 -1.42 -8.29
N HIS A 32 -5.99 -2.47 -7.77
CA HIS A 32 -6.89 -2.38 -6.62
C HIS A 32 -6.28 -2.94 -5.33
N TYR A 33 -5.84 -2.05 -4.45
CA TYR A 33 -5.19 -2.43 -3.19
C TYR A 33 -5.97 -2.02 -1.93
N ALA A 34 -5.99 -2.88 -0.92
CA ALA A 34 -6.31 -2.54 0.46
C ALA A 34 -5.02 -2.32 1.25
N ALA A 35 -4.96 -1.24 2.02
CA ALA A 35 -3.89 -1.00 2.99
C ALA A 35 -4.44 -1.10 4.42
N LYS A 36 -3.83 -1.97 5.23
CA LYS A 36 -4.05 -2.04 6.67
C LYS A 36 -2.85 -1.42 7.39
N VAL A 37 -3.13 -0.52 8.32
CA VAL A 37 -2.17 0.30 9.08
C VAL A 37 -2.44 0.16 10.56
#